data_AF-A0A9J6HBJ5-F1
#
_entry.id   AF-A0A9J6HBJ5-F1
#
_cell.length_a   1.000
_cell.length_b   1.000
_cell.length_c   1.000
_cell.angle_alpha   90.00
_cell.angle_beta   90.00
_cell.angle_gamma   90.00
#
_symmetry.space_group_name_H-M   'P 1'
#
loop_
_entity.id
_entity.type
_entity.pdbx_description
1 polymer ?
#
loop_
_entity_poly.entity_id
_entity_poly.type
_entity_poly.pdbx_seq_one_letter_code
_entity_poly.pdbx_strand_id
1 'polypeptide(L)'
;MYFTIHGFAVARVSVVDCNGATVYHWYVRTGSPVLDYNTAFCGITAAHLRNVYTTLQGLQAALLRHFNASTVLVDHRQENDLCVLRLVHDRAVDTALLFPQHRGLPVLGCGVRWSTTT
;
A
#
# COMPACT_ATOMS: atom_id res chain seq x y z
N MET A 1 6.22 -0.94 -1.22
CA MET A 1 6.88 -1.61 -0.07
C MET A 1 8.37 -1.73 -0.33
N TYR A 2 9.17 -1.85 0.72
CA TYR A 2 10.61 -2.16 0.66
C TYR A 2 10.92 -3.40 1.52
N PHE A 3 12.12 -3.97 1.38
CA PHE A 3 12.54 -5.18 2.08
C PHE A 3 13.47 -4.87 3.25
N THR A 4 13.30 -5.61 4.35
CA THR A 4 14.13 -5.54 5.56
C THR A 4 14.50 -6.93 6.04
N ILE A 5 15.37 -7.03 7.05
CA ILE A 5 15.70 -8.31 7.71
C ILE A 5 14.48 -9.02 8.32
N HIS A 6 13.39 -8.28 8.58
CA HIS A 6 12.14 -8.82 9.13
C HIS A 6 11.09 -9.09 8.03
N GLY A 7 11.47 -9.02 6.75
CA GLY A 7 10.56 -9.17 5.61
C GLY A 7 10.10 -7.84 5.01
N PHE A 8 8.94 -7.87 4.33
CA PHE A 8 8.36 -6.70 3.68
C PHE A 8 7.93 -5.63 4.68
N ALA A 9 8.20 -4.38 4.34
CA ALA A 9 7.86 -3.20 5.12
C ALA A 9 7.15 -2.16 4.25
N VAL A 10 6.25 -1.41 4.88
CA VAL A 10 5.50 -0.34 4.22
C VAL A 10 6.44 0.85 3.99
N ALA A 11 6.42 1.36 2.77
CA ALA A 11 7.25 2.49 2.34
C ALA A 11 6.44 3.79 2.26
N ARG A 12 5.21 3.66 1.77
CA ARG A 12 4.29 4.75 1.44
C ARG A 12 2.88 4.19 1.52
N VAL A 13 1.96 4.98 2.05
CA VAL A 13 0.53 4.70 2.05
C VAL A 13 -0.18 5.88 1.43
N SER A 14 -1.15 5.58 0.56
CA SER A 14 -2.07 6.54 -0.03
C SER A 14 -3.48 6.02 0.16
N VAL A 15 -4.37 6.85 0.71
CA VAL A 15 -5.79 6.57 0.87
C VAL A 15 -6.53 7.57 0.01
N VAL A 16 -7.48 7.06 -0.77
CA VAL A 16 -8.38 7.84 -1.62
C VAL A 16 -9.82 7.61 -1.19
N ASP A 17 -10.66 8.63 -1.34
CA ASP A 17 -12.11 8.50 -1.11
C ASP A 17 -12.83 7.91 -2.34
N CYS A 18 -14.14 7.74 -2.23
CA CYS A 18 -14.97 7.20 -3.32
C CYS A 18 -15.07 8.14 -4.55
N ASN A 19 -14.69 9.41 -4.42
CA ASN A 19 -14.61 10.36 -5.52
C ASN A 19 -13.21 10.38 -6.16
N GLY A 20 -12.27 9.58 -5.64
CA GLY A 20 -10.89 9.52 -6.08
C GLY A 20 -9.99 10.62 -5.50
N ALA A 21 -10.48 11.43 -4.55
CA ALA A 21 -9.67 12.45 -3.90
C ALA A 21 -8.72 11.80 -2.88
N THR A 22 -7.46 12.25 -2.86
CA THR A 22 -6.48 11.74 -1.89
C THR A 22 -6.74 12.34 -0.51
N VAL A 23 -7.10 11.50 0.45
CA VAL A 23 -7.42 11.91 1.83
C VAL A 23 -6.25 11.71 2.78
N TYR A 24 -5.31 10.83 2.43
CA TYR A 24 -4.10 10.59 3.22
C TYR A 24 -2.98 10.12 2.31
N HIS A 25 -1.80 10.74 2.36
CA HIS A 25 -0.63 10.29 1.60
C HIS A 25 0.66 10.55 2.37
N TRP A 26 1.30 9.49 2.85
CA TRP A 26 2.47 9.60 3.72
C TRP A 26 3.50 8.51 3.45
N TYR A 27 4.77 8.89 3.60
CA TYR A 27 5.89 7.96 3.66
C TYR A 27 6.06 7.45 5.09
N VAL A 28 6.58 6.23 5.21
CA VAL A 28 6.74 5.53 6.49
C VAL A 28 8.13 4.93 6.55
N ARG A 29 8.77 5.06 7.70
CA ARG A 29 10.07 4.45 7.95
C ARG A 29 9.97 3.51 9.15
N THR A 30 10.17 2.23 8.88
CA THR A 30 10.36 1.22 9.93
C THR A 30 11.78 1.37 10.50
N GLY A 31 11.94 1.16 11.80
CA GLY A 31 13.23 1.33 12.48
C GLY A 31 14.31 0.29 12.07
N SER A 32 13.95 -0.69 11.24
CA SER A 32 14.89 -1.69 10.72
C SER A 32 15.68 -1.15 9.53
N PRO A 33 16.93 -1.61 9.32
CA PRO A 33 17.69 -1.26 8.13
C PRO A 33 17.00 -1.77 6.86
N VAL A 34 17.00 -0.93 5.83
CA VAL A 34 16.45 -1.26 4.50
C VAL A 34 17.49 -2.09 3.74
N LEU A 35 17.10 -3.29 3.31
CA LEU A 35 17.92 -4.16 2.47
C LEU A 35 17.76 -3.83 0.98
N ASP A 36 16.52 -3.61 0.56
CA ASP A 36 16.18 -3.24 -0.82
C ASP A 36 14.96 -2.31 -0.84
N TYR A 37 15.07 -1.17 -1.51
CA TYR A 37 13.98 -0.21 -1.67
C TYR A 37 12.91 -0.66 -2.66
N ASN A 38 13.18 -1.70 -3.45
CA ASN A 38 12.29 -2.23 -4.47
C ASN A 38 11.86 -1.15 -5.49
N THR A 39 12.80 -0.27 -5.83
CA THR A 39 12.57 0.96 -6.61
C THR A 39 11.94 0.67 -7.97
N ALA A 40 12.34 -0.44 -8.62
CA ALA A 40 11.82 -0.82 -9.94
C ALA A 40 10.31 -1.06 -9.96
N PHE A 41 9.72 -1.45 -8.82
CA PHE A 41 8.30 -1.74 -8.70
C PHE A 41 7.53 -0.58 -8.08
N CYS A 42 8.06 0.00 -6.99
CA CYS A 42 7.30 1.00 -6.22
C CYS A 42 7.78 2.45 -6.41
N GLY A 43 8.89 2.68 -7.12
CA GLY A 43 9.45 4.02 -7.33
C GLY A 43 9.99 4.71 -6.08
N ILE A 44 10.13 3.98 -4.96
CA ILE A 44 10.63 4.53 -3.71
C ILE A 44 12.16 4.57 -3.75
N THR A 45 12.75 5.72 -3.43
CA THR A 45 14.20 5.89 -3.33
C THR A 45 14.62 6.12 -1.88
N ALA A 46 15.90 5.94 -1.58
CA ALA A 46 16.47 6.29 -0.27
C ALA A 46 16.27 7.77 0.10
N ALA A 47 16.18 8.65 -0.90
CA ALA A 47 15.92 10.07 -0.68
C ALA A 47 14.52 10.32 -0.11
N HIS A 48 13.50 9.57 -0.57
CA HIS A 48 12.14 9.68 -0.06
C HIS A 48 12.03 9.32 1.43
N LEU A 49 12.90 8.45 1.94
CA LEU A 49 12.85 7.95 3.33
C LEU A 49 13.88 8.62 4.26
N ARG A 50 14.72 9.53 3.76
CA ARG A 50 15.83 10.12 4.54
C ARG A 50 15.34 10.92 5.75
N ASN A 51 14.30 11.73 5.57
CA ASN A 51 13.75 12.63 6.59
C ASN A 51 12.32 12.24 7.01
N VAL A 52 12.01 10.94 6.92
CA VAL A 52 10.71 10.40 7.31
C VAL A 52 10.80 9.88 8.73
N TYR A 53 10.00 10.49 9.62
CA TYR A 53 9.92 10.14 11.04
C TYR A 53 8.62 9.40 11.39
N THR A 54 7.71 9.26 10.42
CA THR A 54 6.44 8.55 10.61
C THR A 54 6.73 7.08 10.88
N THR A 55 6.37 6.64 12.09
CA THR A 55 6.47 5.25 12.50
C THR A 55 5.26 4.45 12.03
N LEU A 56 5.37 3.12 12.02
CA LEU A 56 4.22 2.25 11.73
C LEU A 56 3.05 2.50 12.69
N GLN A 57 3.33 2.72 13.98
CA GLN A 57 2.30 3.00 14.98
C GLN A 57 1.60 4.34 14.72
N GLY A 58 2.36 5.39 14.38
CA GLY A 58 1.77 6.70 14.05
C GLY A 58 0.89 6.63 12.79
N LEU A 59 1.34 5.87 11.78
CA LEU A 59 0.57 5.58 10.59
C LEU A 59 -0.73 4.82 10.94
N GLN A 60 -0.66 3.75 11.72
CA GLN A 60 -1.83 2.97 12.13
C GLN A 60 -2.85 3.85 12.86
N ALA A 61 -2.39 4.67 13.80
CA ALA A 61 -3.26 5.60 14.53
C ALA A 61 -3.91 6.63 13.58
N ALA A 62 -3.18 7.12 12.57
CA ALA A 62 -3.76 8.01 11.56
C ALA A 62 -4.81 7.30 10.71
N LEU A 63 -4.52 6.08 10.24
CA LEU A 63 -5.44 5.28 9.42
C LEU A 63 -6.73 4.94 10.19
N LEU A 64 -6.62 4.55 11.47
CA LEU A 64 -7.77 4.27 12.33
C LEU A 64 -8.64 5.51 12.62
N ARG A 65 -8.16 6.73 12.35
CA ARG A 65 -9.00 7.94 12.40
C ARG A 65 -9.79 8.15 11.12
N HIS A 66 -9.34 7.59 10.00
CA HIS A 66 -10.02 7.68 8.71
C HIS A 66 -10.98 6.50 8.50
N PHE A 67 -10.66 5.33 9.06
CA PHE A 67 -11.47 4.12 8.94
C PHE A 67 -12.27 3.88 10.21
N ASN A 68 -13.54 3.54 10.05
CA ASN A 68 -14.38 3.05 11.14
C ASN A 68 -14.91 1.66 10.77
N ALA A 69 -15.60 1.00 11.70
CA ALA A 69 -16.14 -0.34 11.49
C ALA A 69 -17.15 -0.45 10.32
N SER A 70 -17.70 0.68 9.84
CA SER A 70 -18.62 0.70 8.69
C SER A 70 -17.95 1.04 7.36
N THR A 71 -16.73 1.59 7.36
CA THR A 71 -15.94 1.88 6.15
C THR A 71 -15.65 0.60 5.39
N VAL A 72 -15.81 0.60 4.07
CA VAL A 72 -15.39 -0.51 3.20
C VAL A 72 -14.03 -0.16 2.60
N LEU A 73 -13.02 -0.99 2.87
CA LEU A 73 -11.69 -0.84 2.27
C LEU A 73 -11.66 -1.52 0.92
N VAL A 74 -11.35 -0.78 -0.14
CA VAL A 74 -11.21 -1.32 -1.50
C VAL A 74 -9.74 -1.25 -1.87
N ASP A 75 -9.18 -2.38 -2.30
CA ASP A 75 -7.79 -2.45 -2.74
C ASP A 75 -7.61 -3.48 -3.87
N HIS A 76 -6.42 -3.55 -4.45
CA HIS A 76 -6.06 -4.52 -5.47
C HIS A 76 -4.91 -5.40 -4.97
N ARG A 77 -5.20 -6.66 -4.62
CA ARG A 77 -4.31 -7.60 -3.90
C ARG A 77 -4.01 -7.20 -2.46
N GLN A 78 -5.09 -7.07 -1.70
CA GLN A 78 -5.17 -6.45 -0.39
C GLN A 78 -4.41 -7.21 0.72
N GLU A 79 -4.18 -8.51 0.54
CA GLU A 79 -3.50 -9.38 1.52
C GLU A 79 -2.11 -8.87 1.89
N ASN A 80 -1.37 -8.31 0.93
CA ASN A 80 -0.01 -7.83 1.19
C ASN A 80 -0.03 -6.50 1.96
N ASP A 81 -0.95 -5.59 1.60
CA ASP A 81 -0.97 -4.24 2.15
C ASP A 81 -1.49 -4.19 3.60
N LEU A 82 -2.60 -4.88 3.91
CA LEU A 82 -3.11 -4.93 5.29
C LEU A 82 -2.20 -5.73 6.23
N CYS A 83 -1.54 -6.80 5.74
CA CYS A 83 -0.58 -7.57 6.53
C CYS A 83 0.65 -6.75 6.91
N VAL A 84 1.21 -5.99 5.97
CA VAL A 84 2.38 -5.13 6.24
C VAL A 84 2.00 -3.95 7.13
N LEU A 85 0.77 -3.46 7.03
CA LEU A 85 0.22 -2.46 7.95
C LEU A 85 -0.15 -3.04 9.32
N ARG A 86 -0.21 -4.38 9.46
CA ARG A 86 -0.67 -5.09 10.67
C ARG A 86 -2.04 -4.58 11.13
N LEU A 87 -2.95 -4.38 10.18
CA LEU A 87 -4.32 -3.96 10.43
C LEU A 87 -5.28 -5.08 10.06
N VAL A 88 -6.31 -5.27 10.89
CA VAL A 88 -7.41 -6.20 10.62
C VAL A 88 -8.67 -5.36 10.45
N HIS A 89 -9.39 -5.59 9.35
CA HIS A 89 -10.62 -4.87 9.04
C HIS A 89 -11.61 -5.80 8.34
N ASP A 90 -12.80 -5.98 8.94
CA ASP A 90 -13.76 -7.00 8.49
C ASP A 90 -14.41 -6.67 7.15
N ARG A 91 -14.50 -5.38 6.80
CA ARG A 91 -15.19 -4.90 5.59
C ARG A 91 -14.19 -4.50 4.53
N ALA A 92 -13.64 -5.48 3.85
CA ALA A 92 -12.61 -5.27 2.86
C ALA A 92 -12.95 -6.00 1.54
N VAL A 93 -12.72 -5.32 0.42
CA VAL A 93 -13.00 -5.79 -0.95
C VAL A 93 -11.70 -5.83 -1.74
N ASP A 94 -11.31 -7.01 -2.19
CA ASP A 94 -10.17 -7.19 -3.09
C ASP A 94 -10.63 -7.22 -4.56
N THR A 95 -10.27 -6.18 -5.29
CA THR A 95 -10.58 -6.04 -6.72
C THR A 95 -9.82 -7.04 -7.60
N ALA A 96 -8.70 -7.60 -7.14
CA ALA A 96 -8.00 -8.66 -7.88
C ALA A 96 -8.80 -9.97 -7.94
N LEU A 97 -9.59 -10.24 -6.90
CA LEU A 97 -10.50 -11.38 -6.86
C LEU A 97 -11.76 -11.13 -7.69
N LEU A 98 -12.24 -9.89 -7.71
CA LEU A 98 -13.42 -9.49 -8.49
C LEU A 98 -13.14 -9.42 -10.00
N PHE A 99 -11.94 -8.98 -10.39
CA PHE A 99 -11.52 -8.84 -11.77
C PHE A 99 -10.26 -9.67 -12.03
N PRO A 100 -10.36 -11.02 -12.02
CA PRO A 100 -9.24 -11.88 -12.33
C PRO A 100 -8.74 -11.56 -13.74
N GLN A 101 -7.44 -11.31 -13.87
CA GLN A 101 -6.84 -11.05 -15.18
C GLN A 101 -6.90 -12.34 -16.01
N HIS A 102 -7.75 -12.36 -17.06
CA HIS A 102 -7.93 -13.49 -17.97
C HIS A 102 -6.73 -13.76 -18.91
N ARG A 103 -5.63 -13.01 -18.79
CA ARG A 103 -4.42 -13.22 -19.59
C ARG A 103 -3.38 -13.90 -18.73
N GLY A 104 -3.00 -15.12 -19.11
CA GLY A 104 -1.98 -15.91 -18.43
C GLY A 104 -0.73 -15.06 -18.13
N LEU A 105 -0.31 -15.15 -16.87
CA LEU A 105 0.96 -14.73 -16.25
C LEU A 105 1.88 -13.80 -17.08
N PRO A 106 2.29 -12.67 -16.46
CA PRO A 106 3.36 -12.77 -15.48
C PRO A 106 2.91 -12.38 -14.07
N VAL A 107 3.20 -13.23 -13.09
CA VAL A 107 3.44 -12.77 -11.73
C VAL A 107 4.66 -11.85 -11.82
N LEU A 108 4.57 -10.66 -11.21
CA LEU A 108 5.54 -9.54 -11.16
C LEU A 108 5.15 -8.35 -12.05
N GLY A 109 4.30 -7.48 -11.50
CA GLY A 109 4.05 -6.15 -12.04
C GLY A 109 2.93 -5.45 -11.27
N CYS A 110 3.28 -4.69 -10.22
CA CYS A 110 2.31 -3.77 -9.61
C CYS A 110 2.11 -2.59 -10.56
N GLY A 111 0.93 -2.51 -11.19
CA GLY A 111 0.53 -1.36 -12.00
C GLY A 111 -0.67 -1.67 -12.87
N VAL A 112 -1.80 -1.00 -12.58
CA VAL A 112 -2.92 -0.93 -13.52
C VAL A 112 -2.63 0.22 -14.48
N ARG A 113 -2.41 -0.09 -15.77
CA ARG A 113 -2.34 0.91 -16.84
C ARG A 113 -3.75 1.05 -17.44
N TRP A 114 -4.45 2.13 -17.11
CA TRP A 114 -5.63 2.53 -17.85
C TRP A 114 -5.20 3.08 -19.21
N SER A 115 -5.51 2.37 -20.30
CA SER A 115 -5.45 2.94 -21.65
C SER A 115 -6.83 3.47 -21.99
N THR A 116 -6.99 4.79 -22.02
CA THR A 116 -8.09 5.45 -22.75
C THR A 116 -7.82 5.28 -24.24
N THR A 117 -8.65 4.48 -24.90
CA THR A 117 -8.79 4.52 -26.36
C THR A 117 -10.08 5.27 -26.66
N THR A 118 -9.94 6.42 -27.33
CA THR A 118 -11.00 7.05 -28.12
C THR A 118 -11.09 6.32 -29.46
#